data_AF-A0AAV5V991-F1
#
_entry.id   AF-A0AAV5V991-F1
#
_cell.length_a   1.000
_cell.length_b   1.000
_cell.length_c   1.000
_cell.angle_alpha   90.00
_cell.angle_beta   90.00
_cell.angle_gamma   90.00
#
_symmetry.space_group_name_H-M   'P 1'
#
loop_
_entity.id
_entity.type
_entity.pdbx_description
1 polymer ?
#
loop_
_entity_poly.entity_id
_entity_poly.type
_entity_poly.pdbx_seq_one_letter_code
_entity_poly.pdbx_strand_id
1 'polypeptide(L)'
;LLVQKNQSSPSPSLPFPLMLSCPLTPLLLLTLVISTALYGYGFLLADLSKGSKNEGGKEPHPGCPLPLSSAPHRTVLMVIDAWKWAFLAENEEMEYMRKSIDAGSATVLRAHVQTPTVTMPRIKALTSGSVPSFASVLLNFHSTAAREDSWPRRVKESGRSLVFYGDDTWLSLFPDVFDQRSEGVVSFYVTDYTQVDDNVTRHLTSEFSRSKDETASVLVLHYLGLDHVGHSLGGESTKIGEKLREMDEIVRRIREMLIQSDDSFLFTILGDHGMTKAGNHGGSSPDETLVPVVVYRSGGEGERREEGRTNITVPSSIQQLDVASFLSHRLAVEVPEEGIGMDFSHQIGFDASQSIIGLARDVRRLSEKIPSGERKDLLISCVHDLSSLLGANCRLKDEKKWRETVERCYEETRRAQSDLISSASQFDNRSMLIATVFTIMTVIYLL
;
A
#
# COMPACT_ATOMS: atom_id res chain seq x y z
N LEU A 1 -5.19 -89.84 -20.24
CA LEU A 1 -3.76 -90.11 -19.96
C LEU A 1 -3.04 -88.78 -19.77
N LEU A 2 -2.56 -88.52 -18.53
CA LEU A 2 -1.62 -87.46 -18.08
C LEU A 2 -2.16 -86.01 -18.17
N VAL A 3 -2.47 -85.24 -17.10
CA VAL A 3 -1.84 -84.89 -15.80
C VAL A 3 -0.52 -84.11 -15.90
N GLN A 4 -0.53 -82.93 -15.25
CA GLN A 4 0.56 -81.98 -14.89
C GLN A 4 1.05 -81.02 -16.01
N LYS A 5 1.34 -79.73 -15.76
CA LYS A 5 1.79 -79.07 -14.52
C LYS A 5 1.55 -77.55 -14.59
N ASN A 6 1.09 -76.98 -13.47
CA ASN A 6 1.15 -75.56 -13.16
C ASN A 6 2.63 -75.09 -13.12
N GLN A 7 2.98 -74.05 -13.88
CA GLN A 7 4.11 -73.17 -13.52
C GLN A 7 3.73 -71.72 -13.82
N SER A 8 3.62 -70.96 -12.74
CA SER A 8 3.56 -69.51 -12.67
C SER A 8 4.81 -68.87 -13.27
N SER A 9 4.67 -68.09 -14.33
CA SER A 9 5.67 -67.12 -14.78
C SER A 9 5.34 -65.74 -14.19
N PRO A 10 6.32 -65.01 -13.61
CA PRO A 10 6.08 -63.67 -13.09
C PRO A 10 5.99 -62.67 -14.25
N SER A 11 5.12 -61.68 -14.07
CA SER A 11 4.98 -60.48 -14.90
C SER A 11 6.32 -59.75 -15.09
N PRO A 12 6.61 -59.17 -16.26
CA PRO A 12 7.77 -58.31 -16.40
C PRO A 12 7.50 -57.01 -15.65
N SER A 13 8.20 -56.81 -14.54
CA SER A 13 8.29 -55.52 -13.87
C SER A 13 8.94 -54.51 -14.81
N LEU A 14 8.25 -53.40 -15.08
CA LEU A 14 8.85 -52.21 -15.69
C LEU A 14 10.10 -51.80 -14.89
N PRO A 15 11.26 -51.54 -15.52
CA PRO A 15 12.37 -50.91 -14.85
C PRO A 15 12.17 -49.39 -14.85
N PHE A 16 11.85 -48.81 -13.70
CA PHE A 16 12.03 -47.38 -13.45
C PHE A 16 13.01 -47.22 -12.28
N PRO A 17 14.04 -46.37 -12.37
CA PRO A 17 14.83 -46.08 -13.57
C PRO A 17 16.35 -46.23 -13.34
N LEU A 18 17.07 -46.52 -14.41
CA LEU A 18 18.53 -46.42 -14.56
C LEU A 18 19.12 -44.99 -14.36
N MET A 19 18.34 -44.05 -13.82
CA MET A 19 18.84 -42.69 -13.55
C MET A 19 19.75 -42.62 -12.33
N LEU A 20 19.62 -43.51 -11.34
CA LEU A 20 20.50 -43.52 -10.14
C LEU A 20 21.86 -44.20 -10.36
N SER A 21 22.10 -44.83 -11.51
CA SER A 21 23.35 -45.53 -11.83
C SER A 21 24.45 -44.63 -12.40
N CYS A 22 24.17 -43.35 -12.67
CA CYS A 22 25.21 -42.40 -13.06
C CYS A 22 25.88 -41.87 -11.78
N PRO A 23 27.22 -42.01 -11.61
CA PRO A 23 27.94 -41.60 -10.39
C PRO A 23 27.86 -40.10 -10.08
N LEU A 24 27.30 -39.31 -11.00
CA LEU A 24 27.13 -37.86 -10.91
C LEU A 24 25.72 -37.43 -10.46
N THR A 25 24.76 -38.36 -10.33
CA THR A 25 23.41 -38.05 -9.84
C THR A 25 23.35 -37.55 -8.39
N PRO A 26 24.14 -38.06 -7.43
CA PRO A 26 24.15 -37.50 -6.08
C PRO A 26 24.71 -36.06 -6.07
N LEU A 27 25.65 -35.77 -6.98
CA LEU A 27 26.25 -34.45 -7.11
C LEU A 27 25.25 -33.44 -7.68
N LEU A 28 24.45 -33.82 -8.68
CA LEU A 28 23.36 -33.00 -9.24
C LEU A 28 22.25 -32.72 -8.21
N LEU A 29 21.85 -33.72 -7.44
CA LEU A 29 20.91 -33.54 -6.34
C LEU A 29 21.47 -32.58 -5.29
N LEU A 30 22.76 -32.69 -4.97
CA LEU A 30 23.43 -31.78 -4.06
C LEU A 30 23.50 -30.35 -4.61
N THR A 31 23.85 -30.14 -5.89
CA THR A 31 23.88 -28.79 -6.48
C THR A 31 22.49 -28.16 -6.55
N LEU A 32 21.46 -28.95 -6.82
CA LEU A 32 20.08 -28.48 -6.79
C LEU A 32 19.67 -28.08 -5.36
N VAL A 33 19.95 -28.92 -4.35
CA VAL A 33 19.66 -28.61 -2.95
C VAL A 33 20.42 -27.37 -2.48
N ILE A 34 21.71 -27.24 -2.82
CA ILE A 34 22.52 -26.05 -2.50
C ILE A 34 21.95 -24.81 -3.20
N SER A 35 21.59 -24.91 -4.49
CA SER A 35 20.97 -23.81 -5.23
C SER A 35 19.65 -23.38 -4.60
N THR A 36 18.75 -24.32 -4.31
CA THR A 36 17.47 -24.04 -3.64
C THR A 36 17.69 -23.46 -2.25
N ALA A 37 18.67 -23.93 -1.49
CA ALA A 37 19.01 -23.39 -0.18
C ALA A 37 19.60 -21.97 -0.25
N LEU A 38 20.44 -21.68 -1.26
CA LEU A 38 21.00 -20.35 -1.49
C LEU A 38 19.96 -19.36 -2.03
N TYR A 39 19.05 -19.83 -2.89
CA TYR A 39 17.85 -19.09 -3.27
C TYR A 39 17.00 -18.80 -2.02
N GLY A 40 16.70 -19.82 -1.22
CA GLY A 40 15.99 -19.65 0.04
C GLY A 40 16.68 -18.67 0.99
N TYR A 41 17.99 -18.74 1.15
CA TYR A 41 18.74 -17.82 2.03
C TYR A 41 18.71 -16.37 1.52
N GLY A 42 19.02 -16.15 0.24
CA GLY A 42 19.07 -14.82 -0.33
C GLY A 42 17.70 -14.16 -0.53
N PHE A 43 16.62 -14.95 -0.60
CA PHE A 43 15.23 -14.47 -0.64
C PHE A 43 14.56 -14.35 0.73
N LEU A 44 14.84 -15.26 1.69
CA LEU A 44 14.07 -15.36 2.96
C LEU A 44 14.86 -14.98 4.22
N LEU A 45 16.14 -15.37 4.34
CA LEU A 45 16.86 -15.29 5.62
C LEU A 45 17.70 -14.00 5.77
N ALA A 46 18.18 -13.42 4.67
CA ALA A 46 18.86 -12.12 4.72
C ALA A 46 17.92 -11.01 5.25
N ASP A 47 16.63 -11.12 4.93
CA ASP A 47 15.56 -10.21 5.31
C ASP A 47 15.19 -10.33 6.80
N LEU A 48 15.09 -11.56 7.33
CA LEU A 48 14.86 -11.82 8.76
C LEU A 48 16.03 -11.42 9.67
N SER A 49 17.25 -11.31 9.13
CA SER A 49 18.42 -10.86 9.90
C SER A 49 18.47 -9.35 10.13
N LYS A 50 17.66 -8.57 9.40
CA LYS A 50 17.57 -7.10 9.53
C LYS A 50 16.58 -6.66 10.62
N GLY A 51 16.22 -7.54 11.56
CA GLY A 51 15.54 -7.17 12.80
C GLY A 51 16.46 -6.36 13.72
N SER A 52 16.70 -5.10 13.38
CA SER A 52 17.29 -4.15 14.31
C SER A 52 16.27 -3.91 15.42
N LYS A 53 16.51 -4.49 16.59
CA LYS A 53 15.92 -4.00 17.83
C LYS A 53 16.47 -2.59 18.05
N ASN A 54 15.79 -1.58 17.54
CA ASN A 54 15.92 -0.26 18.12
C ASN A 54 15.05 -0.26 19.37
N GLU A 55 15.71 -0.29 20.52
CA GLU A 55 15.05 0.02 21.79
C GLU A 55 14.48 1.43 21.66
N GLY A 56 13.15 1.52 21.78
CA GLY A 56 12.37 2.73 21.64
C GLY A 56 12.94 3.87 22.48
N GLY A 57 13.55 4.82 21.79
CA GLY A 57 13.76 6.15 22.34
C GLY A 57 12.39 6.81 22.48
N LYS A 58 11.91 6.93 23.72
CA LYS A 58 10.90 7.94 24.02
C LYS A 58 11.47 9.29 23.62
N GLU A 59 10.88 9.93 22.61
CA GLU A 59 11.04 11.38 22.44
C GLU A 59 9.77 12.11 22.85
N PRO A 60 9.78 12.75 24.04
CA PRO A 60 8.99 13.92 24.30
C PRO A 60 9.86 15.15 24.06
N HIS A 61 9.81 15.79 22.88
CA HIS A 61 10.42 17.12 22.71
C HIS A 61 9.70 18.02 21.66
N PRO A 62 9.84 19.36 21.80
CA PRO A 62 8.71 20.26 21.87
C PRO A 62 8.65 21.20 20.66
N GLY A 63 7.44 21.58 20.31
CA GLY A 63 7.20 22.72 19.44
C GLY A 63 5.72 22.75 19.15
N CYS A 64 5.25 21.69 18.49
CA CYS A 64 3.87 21.59 18.06
C CYS A 64 3.29 20.21 18.33
N PRO A 65 2.24 20.08 19.16
CA PRO A 65 1.52 18.81 19.31
C PRO A 65 0.86 18.43 17.98
N LEU A 66 0.49 17.15 17.79
CA LEU A 66 -0.46 16.78 16.75
C LEU A 66 -1.73 17.60 17.02
N PRO A 67 -2.17 18.49 16.12
CA PRO A 67 -3.33 19.33 16.38
C PRO A 67 -4.60 18.46 16.36
N LEU A 68 -4.94 17.84 17.50
CA LEU A 68 -6.16 17.02 17.67
C LEU A 68 -7.42 17.78 17.23
N SER A 69 -7.46 19.10 17.45
CA SER A 69 -8.58 19.97 17.05
C SER A 69 -8.72 20.17 15.54
N SER A 70 -7.82 19.60 14.74
CA SER A 70 -7.81 19.75 13.27
C SER A 70 -7.97 18.43 12.52
N ALA A 71 -8.10 17.31 13.23
CA ALA A 71 -8.45 16.06 12.58
C ALA A 71 -9.88 16.14 12.03
N PRO A 72 -10.15 15.63 10.81
CA PRO A 72 -11.51 15.55 10.29
C PRO A 72 -12.40 14.77 11.25
N HIS A 73 -13.64 15.24 11.41
CA HIS A 73 -14.65 14.50 12.16
C HIS A 73 -14.89 13.13 11.52
N ARG A 74 -14.91 13.08 10.19
CA ARG A 74 -15.10 11.85 9.42
C ARG A 74 -14.01 11.65 8.37
N THR A 75 -13.32 10.53 8.44
CA THR A 75 -12.38 10.09 7.40
C THR A 75 -12.94 8.87 6.69
N VAL A 76 -12.98 8.88 5.37
CA VAL A 76 -13.33 7.73 4.54
C VAL A 76 -12.12 7.35 3.69
N LEU A 77 -11.69 6.10 3.78
CA LEU A 77 -10.69 5.51 2.90
C LEU A 77 -11.38 4.48 2.02
N MET A 78 -11.43 4.73 0.71
CA MET A 78 -11.95 3.78 -0.28
C MET A 78 -10.80 3.21 -1.09
N VAL A 79 -10.53 1.93 -0.91
CA VAL A 79 -9.59 1.18 -1.73
C VAL A 79 -10.37 0.48 -2.84
N ILE A 80 -9.91 0.62 -4.08
CA ILE A 80 -10.45 -0.10 -5.23
C ILE A 80 -9.38 -1.07 -5.71
N ASP A 81 -9.63 -2.37 -5.55
CA ASP A 81 -8.67 -3.41 -5.89
C ASP A 81 -8.31 -3.36 -7.38
N ALA A 82 -7.00 -3.41 -7.68
CA ALA A 82 -6.43 -3.34 -9.01
C ALA A 82 -6.77 -2.08 -9.84
N TRP A 83 -7.11 -0.97 -9.19
CA TRP A 83 -7.38 0.30 -9.85
C TRP A 83 -6.09 1.01 -10.31
N LYS A 84 -5.66 0.73 -11.55
CA LYS A 84 -4.49 1.35 -12.16
C LYS A 84 -4.71 2.79 -12.63
N TRP A 85 -3.61 3.54 -12.76
CA TRP A 85 -3.59 4.94 -13.18
C TRP A 85 -4.36 5.21 -14.49
N ALA A 86 -4.14 4.37 -15.51
CA ALA A 86 -4.77 4.54 -16.82
C ALA A 86 -6.32 4.47 -16.76
N PHE A 87 -6.89 3.75 -15.79
CA PHE A 87 -8.34 3.68 -15.62
C PHE A 87 -8.96 5.00 -15.16
N LEU A 88 -8.20 5.88 -14.51
CA LEU A 88 -8.67 7.24 -14.20
C LEU A 88 -8.25 8.25 -15.30
N ALA A 89 -7.00 8.15 -15.76
CA ALA A 89 -6.41 9.18 -16.61
C ALA A 89 -6.80 9.08 -18.08
N GLU A 90 -6.98 7.86 -18.58
CA GLU A 90 -7.15 7.57 -20.01
C GLU A 90 -8.55 7.05 -20.35
N ASN A 91 -9.39 6.75 -19.34
CA ASN A 91 -10.71 6.19 -19.52
C ASN A 91 -11.81 7.20 -19.12
N GLU A 92 -12.82 7.37 -19.98
CA GLU A 92 -13.90 8.35 -19.80
C GLU A 92 -15.00 7.89 -18.83
N GLU A 93 -14.98 6.63 -18.42
CA GLU A 93 -16.03 6.00 -17.59
C GLU A 93 -16.08 6.53 -16.14
N MET A 94 -15.00 7.17 -15.65
CA MET A 94 -14.95 7.81 -14.34
C MET A 94 -15.21 9.33 -14.42
N GLU A 95 -16.30 9.69 -15.08
CA GLU A 95 -16.63 11.08 -15.45
C GLU A 95 -16.75 12.01 -14.23
N TYR A 96 -17.40 11.57 -13.15
CA TYR A 96 -17.63 12.38 -11.96
C TYR A 96 -16.31 12.75 -11.28
N MET A 97 -15.42 11.78 -11.05
CA MET A 97 -14.10 12.06 -10.48
C MET A 97 -13.28 12.96 -11.37
N ARG A 98 -13.24 12.69 -12.69
CA ARG A 98 -12.48 13.53 -13.64
C ARG A 98 -12.97 14.97 -13.62
N LYS A 99 -14.28 15.20 -13.70
CA LYS A 99 -14.88 16.54 -13.58
C LYS A 99 -14.58 17.19 -12.23
N SER A 100 -14.60 16.41 -11.15
CA SER A 100 -14.29 16.92 -9.81
C SER A 100 -12.85 17.39 -9.69
N ILE A 101 -11.90 16.66 -10.31
CA ILE A 101 -10.49 17.04 -10.40
C ILE A 101 -10.32 18.28 -11.28
N ASP A 102 -10.95 18.32 -12.46
CA ASP A 102 -10.87 19.44 -13.39
C ASP A 102 -11.44 20.73 -12.81
N ALA A 103 -12.49 20.62 -12.00
CA ALA A 103 -13.10 21.72 -11.25
C ALA A 103 -12.30 22.14 -10.00
N GLY A 104 -11.26 21.39 -9.61
CA GLY A 104 -10.47 21.64 -8.41
C GLY A 104 -11.14 21.27 -7.09
N SER A 105 -12.28 20.56 -7.15
CA SER A 105 -12.98 20.04 -5.96
C SER A 105 -12.36 18.74 -5.41
N ALA A 106 -11.49 18.11 -6.20
CA ALA A 106 -10.67 16.97 -5.82
C ALA A 106 -9.23 17.20 -6.25
N THR A 107 -8.27 16.67 -5.48
CA THR A 107 -6.87 16.59 -5.90
C THR A 107 -6.53 15.16 -6.31
N VAL A 108 -5.75 15.00 -7.38
CA VAL A 108 -5.22 13.71 -7.82
C VAL A 108 -3.70 13.69 -7.71
N LEU A 109 -3.17 12.58 -7.21
CA LEU A 109 -1.75 12.23 -7.18
C LEU A 109 -1.57 10.89 -7.88
N ARG A 110 -0.38 10.66 -8.44
CA ARG A 110 0.01 9.35 -8.98
C ARG A 110 0.95 8.67 -7.99
N ALA A 111 0.51 7.56 -7.41
CA ALA A 111 1.30 6.79 -6.47
C ALA A 111 2.04 5.67 -7.19
N HIS A 112 3.32 5.51 -6.85
CA HIS A 112 4.10 4.33 -7.23
C HIS A 112 4.00 3.26 -6.14
N VAL A 113 3.69 2.05 -6.58
CA VAL A 113 3.47 0.85 -5.78
C VAL A 113 4.66 -0.08 -5.95
N GLN A 114 5.27 -0.53 -4.84
CA GLN A 114 6.39 -1.48 -4.90
C GLN A 114 5.88 -2.90 -5.16
N THR A 115 6.75 -3.76 -5.67
CA THR A 115 6.44 -5.18 -5.84
C THR A 115 6.54 -5.95 -4.51
N PRO A 116 5.85 -7.10 -4.37
CA PRO A 116 4.82 -7.62 -5.28
C PRO A 116 3.52 -6.80 -5.23
N THR A 117 2.93 -6.57 -6.39
CA THR A 117 1.65 -5.86 -6.59
C THR A 117 0.47 -6.81 -6.35
N VAL A 118 0.36 -7.28 -5.11
CA VAL A 118 -0.67 -8.22 -4.64
C VAL A 118 -1.37 -7.62 -3.42
N THR A 119 -2.69 -7.79 -3.33
CA THR A 119 -3.59 -7.21 -2.32
C THR A 119 -3.03 -7.22 -0.89
N MET A 120 -2.76 -8.39 -0.30
CA MET A 120 -2.31 -8.49 1.09
C MET A 120 -1.00 -7.70 1.38
N PRO A 121 0.10 -7.91 0.62
CA PRO A 121 1.30 -7.08 0.75
C PRO A 121 1.03 -5.57 0.64
N ARG A 122 0.15 -5.17 -0.27
CA ARG A 122 -0.15 -3.75 -0.49
C ARG A 122 -0.98 -3.14 0.62
N ILE A 123 -1.95 -3.87 1.19
CA ILE A 123 -2.65 -3.45 2.41
C ILE A 123 -1.66 -3.25 3.56
N LYS A 124 -0.69 -4.17 3.76
CA LYS A 124 0.36 -3.99 4.77
C LYS A 124 1.21 -2.75 4.50
N ALA A 125 1.62 -2.52 3.26
CA ALA A 125 2.40 -1.35 2.86
C ALA A 125 1.64 -0.04 3.10
N LEU A 126 0.36 -0.02 2.72
CA LEU A 126 -0.56 1.10 2.82
C LEU A 126 -0.84 1.52 4.27
N THR A 127 -0.79 0.56 5.19
CA THR A 127 -1.18 0.76 6.59
C THR A 127 0.01 0.96 7.53
N SER A 128 1.15 0.33 7.26
CA SER A 128 2.40 0.52 8.01
C SER A 128 3.29 1.62 7.43
N GLY A 129 3.18 1.91 6.13
CA GLY A 129 4.10 2.81 5.44
C GLY A 129 5.49 2.20 5.20
N SER A 130 5.65 0.89 5.38
CA SER A 130 6.90 0.16 5.19
C SER A 130 6.87 -0.66 3.90
N VAL A 131 8.03 -0.91 3.30
CA VAL A 131 8.13 -1.84 2.15
C VAL A 131 7.90 -3.26 2.65
N PRO A 132 6.90 -3.99 2.14
CA PRO A 132 6.71 -5.40 2.50
C PRO A 132 7.91 -6.23 2.12
N SER A 133 8.39 -7.00 3.08
CA SER A 133 9.47 -7.97 2.91
C SER A 133 8.97 -9.18 2.11
N PHE A 134 9.71 -9.68 1.12
CA PHE A 134 9.28 -10.86 0.33
C PHE A 134 9.09 -12.09 1.23
N ALA A 135 9.96 -12.23 2.24
CA ALA A 135 9.83 -13.26 3.26
C ALA A 135 8.54 -13.11 4.07
N SER A 136 8.19 -11.89 4.45
CA SER A 136 6.94 -11.60 5.17
C SER A 136 5.70 -11.94 4.33
N VAL A 137 5.75 -11.79 3.00
CA VAL A 137 4.63 -12.14 2.12
C VAL A 137 4.44 -13.66 2.07
N LEU A 138 5.53 -14.43 1.93
CA LEU A 138 5.47 -15.90 1.85
C LEU A 138 5.13 -16.56 3.19
N LEU A 139 5.72 -16.08 4.28
CA LEU A 139 5.52 -16.65 5.61
C LEU A 139 4.14 -16.30 6.18
N ASN A 140 3.66 -15.06 5.95
CA ASN A 140 2.33 -14.65 6.41
C ASN A 140 1.18 -15.17 5.52
N PHE A 141 1.49 -15.84 4.40
CA PHE A 141 0.49 -16.54 3.59
C PHE A 141 -0.21 -17.68 4.37
N HIS A 142 0.42 -18.18 5.45
CA HIS A 142 -0.10 -19.28 6.28
C HIS A 142 -0.31 -18.91 7.75
N SER A 143 0.21 -17.78 8.24
CA SER A 143 0.08 -17.34 9.63
C SER A 143 -0.42 -15.90 9.72
N THR A 144 -1.70 -15.74 10.05
CA THR A 144 -2.33 -14.45 10.37
C THR A 144 -1.87 -13.91 11.73
N ALA A 145 -1.93 -12.57 11.87
CA ALA A 145 -1.70 -11.81 13.09
C ALA A 145 -0.24 -11.60 13.53
N ALA A 146 0.61 -11.09 12.65
CA ALA A 146 1.70 -10.26 13.15
C ALA A 146 1.06 -8.96 13.69
N ARG A 147 1.22 -8.68 14.99
CA ARG A 147 0.84 -7.39 15.60
C ARG A 147 1.78 -6.28 15.14
N GLU A 148 1.90 -6.12 13.83
CA GLU A 148 2.68 -5.08 13.19
C GLU A 148 2.03 -3.72 13.43
N ASP A 149 2.87 -2.73 13.69
CA ASP A 149 2.42 -1.36 13.90
C ASP A 149 1.82 -0.77 12.62
N SER A 150 0.72 -0.04 12.75
CA SER A 150 -0.06 0.46 11.60
C SER A 150 -1.01 1.58 12.02
N TRP A 151 -1.33 2.50 11.10
CA TRP A 151 -2.23 3.61 11.42
C TRP A 151 -3.61 3.13 11.91
N PRO A 152 -4.24 2.04 11.41
CA PRO A 152 -5.53 1.58 11.94
C PRO A 152 -5.44 1.22 13.43
N ARG A 153 -4.34 0.57 13.83
CA ARG A 153 -4.12 0.23 15.24
C ARG A 153 -3.89 1.48 16.09
N ARG A 154 -3.07 2.42 15.62
CA ARG A 154 -2.83 3.70 16.32
C ARG A 154 -4.13 4.48 16.53
N VAL A 155 -5.06 4.44 15.57
CA VAL A 155 -6.39 5.06 15.72
C VAL A 155 -7.24 4.33 16.76
N LYS A 156 -7.27 2.99 16.75
CA LYS A 156 -7.94 2.22 17.81
C LYS A 156 -7.36 2.56 19.19
N GLU A 157 -6.04 2.60 19.33
CA GLU A 157 -5.35 2.92 20.59
C GLU A 157 -5.61 4.36 21.07
N SER A 158 -5.88 5.29 20.15
CA SER A 158 -6.33 6.65 20.48
C SER A 158 -7.76 6.74 21.00
N GLY A 159 -8.50 5.62 21.00
CA GLY A 159 -9.90 5.55 21.43
C GLY A 159 -10.92 6.03 20.37
N ARG A 160 -10.48 6.27 19.13
CA ARG A 160 -11.34 6.69 18.02
C ARG A 160 -11.97 5.48 17.33
N SER A 161 -13.17 5.67 16.79
CA SER A 161 -13.96 4.62 16.14
C SER A 161 -13.46 4.30 14.73
N LEU A 162 -13.21 3.01 14.47
CA LEU A 162 -12.87 2.45 13.16
C LEU A 162 -13.93 1.44 12.72
N VAL A 163 -14.40 1.59 11.48
CA VAL A 163 -15.36 0.68 10.85
C VAL A 163 -14.82 0.22 9.51
N PHE A 164 -15.05 -1.04 9.15
CA PHE A 164 -14.54 -1.64 7.93
C PHE A 164 -15.58 -2.48 7.18
N TYR A 165 -15.65 -2.30 5.86
CA TYR A 165 -16.41 -3.19 4.97
C TYR A 165 -15.61 -3.47 3.70
N GLY A 166 -15.39 -4.74 3.35
CA GLY A 166 -14.60 -5.09 2.17
C GLY A 166 -13.85 -6.40 2.32
N ASP A 167 -12.73 -6.53 1.60
CA ASP A 167 -11.88 -7.72 1.58
C ASP A 167 -11.52 -8.25 2.99
N ASP A 168 -11.81 -9.52 3.27
CA ASP A 168 -11.57 -10.17 4.56
C ASP A 168 -10.08 -10.28 4.97
N THR A 169 -9.16 -10.04 4.04
CA THR A 169 -7.72 -9.87 4.29
C THR A 169 -7.46 -8.78 5.33
N TRP A 170 -8.23 -7.69 5.33
CA TRP A 170 -8.08 -6.64 6.35
C TRP A 170 -8.37 -7.16 7.76
N LEU A 171 -9.43 -7.97 7.92
CA LEU A 171 -9.80 -8.55 9.21
C LEU A 171 -8.77 -9.58 9.69
N SER A 172 -8.18 -10.30 8.74
CA SER A 172 -7.10 -11.26 8.98
C SER A 172 -5.78 -10.59 9.39
N LEU A 173 -5.46 -9.45 8.79
CA LEU A 173 -4.24 -8.67 9.07
C LEU A 173 -4.34 -7.85 10.35
N PHE A 174 -5.53 -7.33 10.66
CA PHE A 174 -5.78 -6.45 11.80
C PHE A 174 -6.83 -7.03 12.74
N PRO A 175 -6.56 -8.19 13.36
CA PRO A 175 -7.47 -8.76 14.35
C PRO A 175 -7.70 -7.76 15.47
N ASP A 176 -8.93 -7.71 15.94
CA ASP A 176 -9.41 -6.79 16.97
C ASP A 176 -9.40 -5.30 16.58
N VAL A 177 -8.87 -4.85 15.45
CA VAL A 177 -8.85 -3.40 15.14
C VAL A 177 -10.22 -2.86 14.76
N PHE A 178 -10.99 -3.63 13.99
CA PHE A 178 -12.33 -3.27 13.53
C PHE A 178 -13.42 -3.95 14.37
N ASP A 179 -13.28 -3.86 15.70
CA ASP A 179 -14.12 -4.54 16.68
C ASP A 179 -15.51 -3.90 16.88
N GLN A 180 -15.69 -2.64 16.47
CA GLN A 180 -16.97 -1.95 16.60
C GLN A 180 -18.01 -2.44 15.60
N ARG A 181 -17.68 -2.32 14.30
CA ARG A 181 -18.50 -2.79 13.19
C ARG A 181 -17.58 -3.16 12.04
N SER A 182 -17.73 -4.38 11.56
CA SER A 182 -17.06 -4.81 10.35
C SER A 182 -17.77 -5.94 9.63
N GLU A 183 -17.55 -6.03 8.33
CA GLU A 183 -17.93 -7.20 7.53
C GLU A 183 -16.90 -7.44 6.43
N GLY A 184 -16.38 -8.67 6.39
CA GLY A 184 -15.50 -9.15 5.34
C GLY A 184 -16.28 -9.80 4.20
N VAL A 185 -15.85 -9.58 2.96
CA VAL A 185 -16.26 -10.37 1.79
C VAL A 185 -15.11 -11.26 1.34
N VAL A 186 -15.43 -12.45 0.84
CA VAL A 186 -14.42 -13.48 0.50
C VAL A 186 -13.73 -13.14 -0.81
N SER A 187 -12.41 -12.96 -0.78
CA SER A 187 -11.61 -12.50 -1.93
C SER A 187 -11.28 -13.57 -2.95
N PHE A 188 -11.37 -14.86 -2.61
CA PHE A 188 -10.90 -15.94 -3.50
C PHE A 188 -11.90 -16.37 -4.58
N TYR A 189 -13.15 -15.88 -4.54
CA TYR A 189 -14.19 -16.23 -5.52
C TYR A 189 -14.28 -15.16 -6.63
N VAL A 190 -13.29 -15.14 -7.52
CA VAL A 190 -13.14 -14.13 -8.59
C VAL A 190 -14.28 -14.08 -9.60
N THR A 191 -15.12 -15.12 -9.68
CA THR A 191 -16.30 -15.13 -10.56
C THR A 191 -17.44 -14.26 -10.03
N ASP A 192 -17.41 -13.89 -8.75
CA ASP A 192 -18.35 -12.95 -8.16
C ASP A 192 -17.73 -11.55 -8.07
N TYR A 193 -17.98 -10.74 -9.08
CA TYR A 193 -17.57 -9.34 -9.09
C TYR A 193 -18.74 -8.38 -8.77
N THR A 194 -19.96 -8.86 -8.56
CA THR A 194 -21.12 -7.99 -8.30
C THR A 194 -21.53 -8.03 -6.83
N GLN A 195 -21.76 -9.21 -6.25
CA GLN A 195 -22.25 -9.28 -4.88
C GLN A 195 -21.17 -8.84 -3.88
N VAL A 196 -19.89 -9.06 -4.18
CA VAL A 196 -18.77 -8.54 -3.36
C VAL A 196 -18.84 -7.03 -3.18
N ASP A 197 -19.14 -6.26 -4.24
CA ASP A 197 -19.23 -4.80 -4.18
C ASP A 197 -20.58 -4.33 -3.62
N ASP A 198 -21.69 -5.02 -3.94
CA ASP A 198 -23.00 -4.77 -3.33
C ASP A 198 -22.94 -4.95 -1.79
N ASN A 199 -22.17 -5.95 -1.34
CA ASN A 199 -21.99 -6.27 0.06
C ASN A 199 -21.23 -5.19 0.84
N VAL A 200 -20.33 -4.46 0.18
CA VAL A 200 -19.71 -3.26 0.75
C VAL A 200 -20.68 -2.08 0.68
N THR A 201 -21.29 -1.85 -0.48
CA THR A 201 -22.13 -0.69 -0.77
C THR A 201 -23.38 -0.60 0.11
N ARG A 202 -24.00 -1.74 0.45
CA ARG A 202 -25.24 -1.78 1.22
C ARG A 202 -25.12 -1.18 2.63
N HIS A 203 -23.91 -1.14 3.19
CA HIS A 203 -23.66 -0.56 4.51
C HIS A 203 -23.65 0.96 4.53
N LEU A 204 -23.39 1.60 3.38
CA LEU A 204 -23.22 3.07 3.28
C LEU A 204 -24.40 3.83 3.85
N THR A 205 -25.64 3.53 3.44
CA THR A 205 -26.83 4.25 3.95
C THR A 205 -26.91 4.16 5.47
N SER A 206 -26.65 2.98 6.05
CA SER A 206 -26.74 2.80 7.49
C SER A 206 -25.66 3.59 8.22
N GLU A 207 -24.40 3.57 7.76
CA GLU A 207 -23.30 4.29 8.39
C GLU A 207 -23.39 5.81 8.25
N PHE A 208 -24.04 6.32 7.20
CA PHE A 208 -24.25 7.75 7.02
C PHE A 208 -25.54 8.29 7.67
N SER A 209 -26.46 7.40 8.10
CA SER A 209 -27.68 7.78 8.80
C SER A 209 -27.57 7.70 10.33
N ARG A 210 -26.41 7.30 10.87
CA ARG A 210 -26.17 7.21 12.31
C ARG A 210 -26.17 8.60 12.98
N SER A 211 -26.46 8.61 14.28
CA SER A 211 -26.30 9.82 15.09
C SER A 211 -24.83 10.25 15.12
N LYS A 212 -24.57 11.52 15.46
CA LYS A 212 -23.20 12.04 15.58
C LYS A 212 -22.36 11.22 16.58
N ASP A 213 -22.95 10.80 17.70
CA ASP A 213 -22.28 10.02 18.74
C ASP A 213 -21.91 8.58 18.30
N GLU A 214 -22.63 8.02 17.32
CA GLU A 214 -22.36 6.68 16.77
C GLU A 214 -21.52 6.69 15.48
N THR A 215 -21.27 7.88 14.94
CA THR A 215 -20.56 8.07 13.67
C THR A 215 -19.11 7.63 13.83
N ALA A 216 -18.64 6.80 12.90
CA ALA A 216 -17.26 6.33 12.89
C ALA A 216 -16.33 7.50 12.55
N SER A 217 -15.24 7.66 13.32
CA SER A 217 -14.15 8.58 12.99
C SER A 217 -13.49 8.20 11.68
N VAL A 218 -13.34 6.90 11.43
CA VAL A 218 -12.75 6.35 10.21
C VAL A 218 -13.61 5.21 9.66
N LEU A 219 -13.96 5.31 8.38
CA LEU A 219 -14.61 4.28 7.60
C LEU A 219 -13.65 3.80 6.50
N VAL A 220 -13.29 2.53 6.52
CA VAL A 220 -12.49 1.89 5.48
C VAL A 220 -13.40 1.02 4.62
N LEU A 221 -13.35 1.22 3.31
CA LEU A 221 -14.08 0.46 2.31
C LEU A 221 -13.08 -0.15 1.35
N HIS A 222 -13.18 -1.44 1.05
CA HIS A 222 -12.33 -2.10 0.06
C HIS A 222 -13.20 -2.87 -0.94
N TYR A 223 -13.22 -2.42 -2.20
CA TYR A 223 -14.01 -2.98 -3.29
C TYR A 223 -13.15 -3.89 -4.16
N LEU A 224 -13.62 -5.11 -4.44
CA LEU A 224 -12.85 -6.17 -5.12
C LEU A 224 -13.32 -6.42 -6.56
N GLY A 225 -14.54 -5.99 -6.90
CA GLY A 225 -15.18 -6.40 -8.15
C GLY A 225 -14.41 -5.99 -9.40
N LEU A 226 -13.61 -4.91 -9.35
CA LEU A 226 -12.76 -4.50 -10.46
C LEU A 226 -11.64 -5.53 -10.74
N ASP A 227 -10.91 -5.95 -9.72
CA ASP A 227 -9.87 -7.00 -9.82
C ASP A 227 -10.47 -8.34 -10.24
N HIS A 228 -11.60 -8.72 -9.66
CA HIS A 228 -12.34 -9.95 -10.01
C HIS A 228 -12.73 -10.00 -11.50
N VAL A 229 -13.18 -8.86 -12.07
CA VAL A 229 -13.42 -8.74 -13.53
C VAL A 229 -12.11 -8.89 -14.30
N GLY A 230 -11.02 -8.27 -13.83
CA GLY A 230 -9.68 -8.44 -14.38
C GLY A 230 -9.29 -9.90 -14.51
N HIS A 231 -9.29 -10.66 -13.42
CA HIS A 231 -8.95 -12.10 -13.45
C HIS A 231 -9.89 -12.93 -14.31
N SER A 232 -11.19 -12.64 -14.25
CA SER A 232 -12.20 -13.48 -14.92
C SER A 232 -12.29 -13.24 -16.43
N LEU A 233 -12.16 -11.99 -16.87
CA LEU A 233 -12.48 -11.55 -18.23
C LEU A 233 -11.34 -10.78 -18.92
N GLY A 234 -10.27 -10.45 -18.18
CA GLY A 234 -9.16 -9.64 -18.65
C GLY A 234 -9.31 -8.14 -18.34
N GLY A 235 -8.18 -7.47 -18.10
CA GLY A 235 -8.10 -6.04 -17.77
C GLY A 235 -8.43 -5.08 -18.92
N GLU A 236 -8.67 -5.57 -20.13
CA GLU A 236 -9.22 -4.80 -21.28
C GLU A 236 -10.67 -5.19 -21.62
N SER A 237 -11.32 -6.00 -20.78
CA SER A 237 -12.73 -6.37 -20.97
C SER A 237 -13.65 -5.14 -20.94
N THR A 238 -14.71 -5.14 -21.74
CA THR A 238 -15.74 -4.08 -21.69
C THR A 238 -16.39 -3.98 -20.30
N LYS A 239 -16.36 -5.07 -19.52
CA LYS A 239 -16.88 -5.10 -18.15
C LYS A 239 -16.05 -4.24 -17.19
N ILE A 240 -14.78 -3.97 -17.49
CA ILE A 240 -13.95 -3.01 -16.73
C ILE A 240 -14.60 -1.62 -16.79
N GLY A 241 -15.06 -1.17 -17.96
CA GLY A 241 -15.73 0.13 -18.10
C GLY A 241 -17.02 0.22 -17.27
N GLU A 242 -17.82 -0.84 -17.24
CA GLU A 242 -19.00 -0.91 -16.36
C GLU A 242 -18.63 -0.82 -14.88
N LYS A 243 -17.56 -1.51 -14.46
CA LYS A 243 -17.08 -1.43 -13.07
C LYS A 243 -16.49 -0.09 -12.70
N LEU A 244 -15.79 0.58 -13.62
CA LEU A 244 -15.29 1.94 -13.39
C LEU A 244 -16.45 2.94 -13.21
N ARG A 245 -17.52 2.83 -14.01
CA ARG A 245 -18.75 3.62 -13.81
C ARG A 245 -19.40 3.36 -12.46
N GLU A 246 -19.46 2.09 -12.03
CA GLU A 246 -19.99 1.72 -10.72
C GLU A 246 -19.20 2.37 -9.58
N MET A 247 -17.87 2.28 -9.63
CA MET A 247 -16.99 2.91 -8.63
C MET A 247 -17.12 4.43 -8.62
N ASP A 248 -17.19 5.06 -9.79
CA ASP A 248 -17.36 6.52 -9.93
C ASP A 248 -18.69 7.00 -9.32
N GLU A 249 -19.76 6.24 -9.51
CA GLU A 249 -21.08 6.49 -8.93
C GLU A 249 -21.09 6.29 -7.40
N ILE A 250 -20.39 5.29 -6.88
CA ILE A 250 -20.21 5.09 -5.43
C ILE A 250 -19.42 6.26 -4.83
N VAL A 251 -18.36 6.72 -5.50
CA VAL A 251 -17.58 7.90 -5.07
C VAL A 251 -18.48 9.15 -5.01
N ARG A 252 -19.30 9.38 -6.04
CA ARG A 252 -20.27 10.47 -6.07
C ARG A 252 -21.22 10.40 -4.87
N ARG A 253 -21.82 9.24 -4.63
CA ARG A 253 -22.76 9.02 -3.54
C ARG A 253 -22.12 9.26 -2.17
N ILE A 254 -20.92 8.72 -1.92
CA ILE A 254 -20.18 8.93 -0.67
C ILE A 254 -19.92 10.43 -0.45
N ARG A 255 -19.42 11.12 -1.48
CA ARG A 255 -19.17 12.56 -1.38
C ARG A 255 -20.44 13.36 -1.09
N GLU A 256 -21.57 13.04 -1.73
CA GLU A 256 -22.85 13.71 -1.46
C GLU A 256 -23.29 13.50 0.00
N MET A 257 -23.17 12.29 0.53
CA MET A 257 -23.50 12.02 1.94
C MET A 257 -22.55 12.73 2.91
N LEU A 258 -21.26 12.86 2.57
CA LEU A 258 -20.29 13.62 3.36
C LEU A 258 -20.63 15.12 3.39
N ILE A 259 -20.96 15.72 2.24
CA ILE A 259 -21.38 17.12 2.16
C ILE A 259 -22.66 17.37 2.96
N GLN A 260 -23.63 16.44 2.89
CA GLN A 260 -24.89 16.55 3.63
C GLN A 260 -24.73 16.44 5.15
N SER A 261 -23.65 15.82 5.64
CA SER A 261 -23.42 15.65 7.08
C SER A 261 -23.04 16.95 7.82
N ASP A 262 -22.66 18.00 7.08
CA ASP A 262 -22.19 19.30 7.60
C ASP A 262 -21.03 19.18 8.62
N ASP A 263 -20.26 18.09 8.54
CA ASP A 263 -19.10 17.83 9.37
C ASP A 263 -17.81 17.94 8.54
N SER A 264 -16.68 18.21 9.21
CA SER A 264 -15.38 18.19 8.53
C SER A 264 -15.01 16.77 8.10
N PHE A 265 -14.60 16.61 6.83
CA PHE A 265 -14.28 15.31 6.26
C PHE A 265 -12.97 15.29 5.47
N LEU A 266 -12.42 14.08 5.40
CA LEU A 266 -11.38 13.66 4.46
C LEU A 266 -11.85 12.40 3.75
N PHE A 267 -11.89 12.41 2.42
CA PHE A 267 -12.25 11.25 1.63
C PHE A 267 -11.13 10.94 0.63
N THR A 268 -10.45 9.83 0.85
CA THR A 268 -9.31 9.38 0.06
C THR A 268 -9.69 8.11 -0.69
N ILE A 269 -9.49 8.11 -2.00
CA ILE A 269 -9.71 6.97 -2.89
C ILE A 269 -8.36 6.57 -3.50
N LEU A 270 -8.05 5.28 -3.54
CA LEU A 270 -6.81 4.80 -4.16
C LEU A 270 -6.90 3.35 -4.64
N GLY A 271 -6.01 2.99 -5.56
CA GLY A 271 -5.69 1.60 -5.86
C GLY A 271 -4.67 1.04 -4.87
N ASP A 272 -4.81 -0.23 -4.49
CA ASP A 272 -3.79 -0.98 -3.77
C ASP A 272 -2.69 -1.50 -4.72
N HIS A 273 -3.06 -1.88 -5.94
CA HIS A 273 -2.20 -2.11 -7.07
C HIS A 273 -2.95 -1.82 -8.39
N GLY A 274 -2.26 -2.02 -9.51
CA GLY A 274 -2.88 -2.08 -10.83
C GLY A 274 -2.98 -3.50 -11.38
N MET A 275 -3.24 -3.62 -12.67
CA MET A 275 -3.32 -4.90 -13.39
C MET A 275 -2.84 -4.78 -14.84
N THR A 276 -2.29 -5.86 -15.36
CA THR A 276 -1.96 -6.02 -16.78
C THR A 276 -3.21 -6.02 -17.66
N LYS A 277 -3.02 -5.87 -18.98
CA LYS A 277 -4.10 -6.01 -19.98
C LYS A 277 -4.84 -7.34 -19.91
N ALA A 278 -4.13 -8.41 -19.54
CA ALA A 278 -4.69 -9.74 -19.36
C ALA A 278 -5.42 -9.91 -18.01
N GLY A 279 -5.41 -8.90 -17.14
CA GLY A 279 -6.04 -8.96 -15.82
C GLY A 279 -5.18 -9.60 -14.72
N ASN A 280 -3.95 -10.00 -15.03
CA ASN A 280 -2.99 -10.47 -14.02
C ASN A 280 -2.34 -9.30 -13.28
N HIS A 281 -1.80 -9.55 -12.10
CA HIS A 281 -0.99 -8.62 -11.32
C HIS A 281 0.10 -9.37 -10.53
N GLY A 282 0.86 -8.68 -9.68
CA GLY A 282 1.99 -9.22 -8.91
C GLY A 282 3.37 -8.87 -9.47
N GLY A 283 3.42 -8.37 -10.70
CA GLY A 283 4.63 -7.93 -11.39
C GLY A 283 4.99 -6.45 -11.16
N SER A 284 5.92 -5.97 -11.97
CA SER A 284 6.53 -4.63 -11.87
C SER A 284 6.23 -3.73 -13.08
N SER A 285 5.24 -4.08 -13.91
CA SER A 285 4.92 -3.24 -15.07
C SER A 285 4.29 -1.92 -14.63
N PRO A 286 4.40 -0.84 -15.41
CA PRO A 286 3.75 0.44 -15.08
C PRO A 286 2.24 0.33 -14.85
N ASP A 287 1.58 -0.58 -15.58
CA ASP A 287 0.17 -0.89 -15.45
C ASP A 287 -0.20 -1.50 -14.08
N GLU A 288 0.76 -2.16 -13.43
CA GLU A 288 0.61 -2.78 -12.11
C GLU A 288 1.10 -1.87 -10.98
N THR A 289 2.10 -1.03 -11.24
CA THR A 289 2.79 -0.24 -10.20
C THR A 289 2.34 1.22 -10.12
N LEU A 290 1.59 1.74 -11.08
CA LEU A 290 1.06 3.10 -11.03
C LEU A 290 -0.43 3.10 -10.73
N VAL A 291 -0.79 3.66 -9.58
CA VAL A 291 -2.18 3.78 -9.12
C VAL A 291 -2.53 5.24 -8.83
N PRO A 292 -3.80 5.65 -9.01
CA PRO A 292 -4.24 6.98 -8.60
C PRO A 292 -4.45 7.05 -7.09
N VAL A 293 -4.27 8.25 -6.54
CA VAL A 293 -4.76 8.65 -5.21
C VAL A 293 -5.56 9.93 -5.39
N VAL A 294 -6.87 9.87 -5.14
CA VAL A 294 -7.79 11.00 -5.27
C VAL A 294 -8.25 11.41 -3.88
N VAL A 295 -8.18 12.71 -3.57
CA VAL A 295 -8.54 13.25 -2.26
C VAL A 295 -9.58 14.35 -2.40
N TYR A 296 -10.68 14.19 -1.67
CA TYR A 296 -11.67 15.21 -1.37
C TYR A 296 -11.54 15.61 0.10
N ARG A 297 -11.75 16.90 0.41
CA ARG A 297 -11.71 17.40 1.79
C ARG A 297 -12.68 18.56 1.99
N SER A 298 -13.15 18.75 3.21
CA SER A 298 -13.89 19.96 3.57
C SER A 298 -13.06 21.22 3.32
N GLY A 299 -13.71 22.27 2.83
CA GLY A 299 -13.07 23.55 2.53
C GLY A 299 -12.09 23.52 1.35
N GLY A 300 -11.98 22.41 0.61
CA GLY A 300 -11.24 22.38 -0.66
C GLY A 300 -12.06 22.91 -1.85
N GLU A 301 -13.37 23.05 -1.68
CA GLU A 301 -14.28 23.55 -2.71
C GLU A 301 -14.08 25.05 -2.92
N GLY A 302 -13.58 25.44 -4.11
CA GLY A 302 -13.47 26.85 -4.49
C GLY A 302 -12.10 27.49 -4.34
N GLU A 303 -11.05 26.73 -3.99
CA GLU A 303 -9.66 27.18 -4.20
C GLU A 303 -9.41 27.33 -5.72
N ARG A 304 -9.78 28.49 -6.27
CA ARG A 304 -9.46 28.87 -7.65
C ARG A 304 -7.95 28.86 -7.80
N ARG A 305 -7.50 28.01 -8.72
CA ARG A 305 -6.12 27.80 -9.18
C ARG A 305 -5.24 29.06 -9.06
N GLU A 306 -4.15 28.94 -8.29
CA GLU A 306 -2.86 29.28 -8.92
C GLU A 306 -2.67 28.26 -10.06
N GLU A 307 -2.43 28.73 -11.28
CA GLU A 307 -2.28 27.90 -12.47
C GLU A 307 -1.32 26.72 -12.22
N GLY A 308 -1.75 25.50 -12.55
CA GLY A 308 -0.86 24.33 -12.62
C GLY A 308 -0.87 23.32 -11.47
N ARG A 309 -1.71 23.46 -10.43
CA ARG A 309 -1.58 22.58 -9.25
C ARG A 309 -2.12 21.16 -9.35
N THR A 310 -3.17 20.89 -10.12
CA THR A 310 -3.71 19.53 -10.25
C THR A 310 -4.44 19.40 -11.59
N ASN A 311 -3.72 18.90 -12.59
CA ASN A 311 -4.33 18.42 -13.82
C ASN A 311 -3.99 16.93 -13.92
N ILE A 312 -4.96 16.11 -14.31
CA ILE A 312 -4.75 14.69 -14.61
C ILE A 312 -3.58 14.51 -15.59
N THR A 313 -3.31 15.51 -16.43
CA THR A 313 -2.19 15.51 -17.39
C THR A 313 -0.80 15.63 -16.76
N VAL A 314 -0.67 16.27 -15.58
CA VAL A 314 0.62 16.45 -14.88
C VAL A 314 0.40 16.31 -13.35
N PRO A 315 0.10 15.09 -12.86
CA PRO A 315 -0.12 14.87 -11.43
C PRO A 315 1.20 14.87 -10.67
N SER A 316 1.20 15.36 -9.43
CA SER A 316 2.32 15.14 -8.52
C SER A 316 2.49 13.65 -8.22
N SER A 317 3.74 13.20 -8.10
CA SER A 317 4.07 11.79 -7.84
C SER A 317 4.37 11.56 -6.36
N ILE A 318 3.84 10.47 -5.83
CA ILE A 318 4.11 10.00 -4.45
C ILE A 318 4.48 8.52 -4.45
N GLN A 319 4.91 7.98 -3.31
CA GLN A 319 4.98 6.54 -3.07
C GLN A 319 3.70 6.11 -2.35
N GLN A 320 3.16 4.91 -2.61
CA GLN A 320 1.98 4.41 -1.91
C GLN A 320 2.16 4.38 -0.39
N LEU A 321 3.39 4.12 0.08
CA LEU A 321 3.79 4.14 1.49
C LEU A 321 3.49 5.47 2.19
N ASP A 322 3.45 6.56 1.42
CA ASP A 322 3.21 7.90 1.95
C ASP A 322 1.80 8.06 2.53
N VAL A 323 0.84 7.28 2.03
CA VAL A 323 -0.56 7.34 2.49
C VAL A 323 -0.65 6.99 3.97
N ALA A 324 0.19 6.07 4.47
CA ALA A 324 0.23 5.74 5.90
C ALA A 324 0.63 6.96 6.74
N SER A 325 1.64 7.73 6.29
CA SER A 325 2.06 8.94 7.00
C SER A 325 1.00 10.04 6.91
N PHE A 326 0.50 10.30 5.71
CA PHE A 326 -0.57 11.27 5.46
C PHE A 326 -1.79 11.01 6.36
N LEU A 327 -2.32 9.78 6.35
CA LEU A 327 -3.47 9.42 7.18
C LEU A 327 -3.16 9.55 8.68
N SER A 328 -1.97 9.13 9.13
CA SER A 328 -1.59 9.27 10.55
C SER A 328 -1.61 10.73 11.00
N HIS A 329 -1.00 11.64 10.23
CA HIS A 329 -1.02 13.06 10.54
C HIS A 329 -2.43 13.66 10.49
N ARG A 330 -3.26 13.28 9.50
CA ARG A 330 -4.65 13.76 9.39
C ARG A 330 -5.56 13.23 10.49
N LEU A 331 -5.32 12.02 10.97
CA LEU A 331 -6.07 11.40 12.06
C LEU A 331 -5.53 11.79 13.44
N ALA A 332 -4.51 12.65 13.49
CA ALA A 332 -3.84 13.09 14.70
C ALA A 332 -3.32 11.91 15.56
N VAL A 333 -2.82 10.86 14.90
CA VAL A 333 -2.14 9.73 15.52
C VAL A 333 -0.68 9.70 15.13
N GLU A 334 0.13 8.95 15.85
CA GLU A 334 1.53 8.75 15.49
C GLU A 334 1.66 7.94 14.20
N VAL A 335 2.63 8.31 13.37
CA VAL A 335 3.02 7.53 12.18
C VAL A 335 3.63 6.21 12.65
N PRO A 336 3.33 5.07 12.02
CA PRO A 336 3.93 3.79 12.40
C PRO A 336 5.46 3.85 12.41
N GLU A 337 6.08 3.23 13.42
CA GLU A 337 7.49 3.40 13.76
C GLU A 337 8.44 2.95 12.62
N GLU A 338 8.10 1.83 11.98
CA GLU A 338 8.85 1.29 10.85
C GLU A 338 8.44 1.86 9.51
N GLY A 339 7.45 2.74 9.48
CA GLY A 339 7.06 3.44 8.26
C GLY A 339 8.25 4.21 7.69
N ILE A 340 8.25 4.42 6.38
CA ILE A 340 9.15 5.34 5.66
C ILE A 340 8.37 6.30 4.76
N GLY A 341 7.04 6.26 4.80
CA GLY A 341 6.16 7.21 4.10
C GLY A 341 6.38 8.67 4.52
N MET A 342 5.95 9.61 3.68
CA MET A 342 6.07 11.05 3.91
C MET A 342 4.73 11.77 3.73
N ASP A 343 4.47 12.80 4.54
CA ASP A 343 3.29 13.64 4.39
C ASP A 343 3.34 14.48 3.10
N PHE A 344 2.33 14.34 2.25
CA PHE A 344 2.17 15.08 0.99
C PHE A 344 1.09 16.18 1.07
N SER A 345 0.70 16.57 2.28
CA SER A 345 -0.35 17.57 2.53
C SER A 345 -0.21 18.88 1.76
N HIS A 346 1.02 19.37 1.57
CA HIS A 346 1.30 20.59 0.80
C HIS A 346 0.92 20.48 -0.68
N GLN A 347 0.89 19.25 -1.24
CA GLN A 347 0.54 18.97 -2.64
C GLN A 347 -0.97 18.99 -2.88
N ILE A 348 -1.78 18.86 -1.81
CA ILE A 348 -3.24 18.73 -1.90
C ILE A 348 -3.99 19.87 -1.19
N GLY A 349 -3.27 20.98 -0.97
CA GLY A 349 -3.85 22.25 -0.51
C GLY A 349 -4.20 22.29 0.99
N PHE A 350 -3.65 21.43 1.83
CA PHE A 350 -3.83 21.60 3.29
C PHE A 350 -3.15 22.87 3.81
N ASP A 351 -3.58 23.29 5.02
CA ASP A 351 -2.98 24.42 5.73
C ASP A 351 -1.46 24.31 5.78
N ALA A 352 -0.78 25.44 5.60
CA ALA A 352 0.67 25.50 5.56
C ALA A 352 1.29 24.97 6.86
N SER A 353 0.71 25.32 8.01
CA SER A 353 1.21 24.87 9.31
C SER A 353 1.06 23.36 9.47
N GLN A 354 -0.09 22.80 9.09
CA GLN A 354 -0.31 21.35 9.10
C GLN A 354 0.68 20.61 8.19
N SER A 355 0.90 21.15 6.98
CA SER A 355 1.82 20.56 6.01
C SER A 355 3.28 20.61 6.48
N ILE A 356 3.70 21.71 7.09
CA ILE A 356 5.05 21.87 7.65
C ILE A 356 5.26 20.93 8.84
N ILE A 357 4.29 20.85 9.76
CA ILE A 357 4.39 19.99 10.95
C ILE A 357 4.48 18.51 10.54
N GLY A 358 3.62 18.07 9.63
CA GLY A 358 3.62 16.69 9.13
C GLY A 358 4.95 16.33 8.47
N LEU A 359 5.39 17.15 7.51
CA LEU A 359 6.65 16.93 6.80
C LEU A 359 7.86 16.97 7.74
N ALA A 360 7.94 17.93 8.66
CA ALA A 360 9.07 18.04 9.59
C ALA A 360 9.25 16.80 10.47
N ARG A 361 8.14 16.20 10.92
CA ARG A 361 8.17 14.94 11.69
C ARG A 361 8.65 13.78 10.86
N ASP A 362 8.18 13.68 9.62
CA ASP A 362 8.62 12.61 8.73
C ASP A 362 10.09 12.75 8.33
N VAL A 363 10.55 13.96 8.03
CA VAL A 363 11.97 14.23 7.75
C VAL A 363 12.83 13.79 8.94
N ARG A 364 12.42 14.12 10.17
CA ARG A 364 13.14 13.70 11.39
C ARG A 364 13.18 12.17 11.50
N ARG A 365 12.02 11.50 11.43
CA ARG A 365 11.92 10.04 11.52
C ARG A 365 12.75 9.35 10.44
N LEU A 366 12.72 9.84 9.19
CA LEU A 366 13.54 9.28 8.11
C LEU A 366 15.03 9.53 8.35
N SER A 367 15.42 10.70 8.87
CA SER A 367 16.83 11.03 9.16
C SER A 367 17.47 10.07 10.17
N GLU A 368 16.68 9.50 11.08
CA GLU A 368 17.14 8.49 12.05
C GLU A 368 17.45 7.15 11.39
N LYS A 369 16.71 6.81 10.32
CA LYS A 369 16.90 5.59 9.53
C LYS A 369 18.02 5.71 8.48
N ILE A 370 18.52 6.93 8.23
CA ILE A 370 19.63 7.18 7.29
C ILE A 370 20.98 7.10 8.02
N PRO A 371 21.99 6.38 7.47
CA PRO A 371 23.35 6.35 8.00
C PRO A 371 23.98 7.75 8.07
N SER A 372 24.93 7.95 9.00
CA SER A 372 25.65 9.22 9.10
C SER A 372 26.36 9.59 7.79
N GLY A 373 26.27 10.86 7.40
CA GLY A 373 26.84 11.39 6.17
C GLY A 373 26.04 12.58 5.65
N GLU A 374 26.45 13.12 4.50
CA GLU A 374 25.89 14.34 3.90
C GLU A 374 24.36 14.33 3.81
N ARG A 375 23.77 13.18 3.43
CA ARG A 375 22.30 13.07 3.32
C ARG A 375 21.60 13.24 4.67
N LYS A 376 22.14 12.64 5.74
CA LYS A 376 21.59 12.80 7.09
C LYS A 376 21.69 14.27 7.54
N ASP A 377 22.82 14.91 7.26
CA ASP A 377 23.05 16.31 7.61
C ASP A 377 22.06 17.24 6.87
N LEU A 378 21.80 16.97 5.59
CA LEU A 378 20.78 17.69 4.81
C LEU A 378 19.37 17.52 5.39
N LEU A 379 18.99 16.30 5.80
CA LEU A 379 17.67 16.07 6.41
C LEU A 379 17.55 16.78 7.77
N ILE A 380 18.60 16.74 8.60
CA ILE A 380 18.64 17.48 9.88
C ILE A 380 18.49 18.99 9.63
N SER A 381 19.18 19.52 8.62
CA SER A 381 19.02 20.92 8.19
C SER A 381 17.57 21.22 7.78
N CYS A 382 16.94 20.31 7.04
CA CYS A 382 15.53 20.44 6.67
C CYS A 382 14.57 20.44 7.86
N VAL A 383 14.80 19.62 8.89
CA VAL A 383 14.00 19.67 10.13
C VAL A 383 14.10 21.05 10.77
N HIS A 384 15.31 21.61 10.84
CA HIS A 384 15.53 22.96 11.37
C HIS A 384 14.83 24.04 10.54
N ASP A 385 15.00 24.01 9.21
CA ASP A 385 14.41 24.98 8.29
C ASP A 385 12.87 24.95 8.37
N LEU A 386 12.26 23.77 8.32
CA LEU A 386 10.81 23.61 8.46
C LEU A 386 10.32 24.11 9.81
N SER A 387 11.02 23.79 10.89
CA SER A 387 10.66 24.26 12.24
C SER A 387 10.78 25.79 12.37
N SER A 388 11.73 26.41 11.66
CA SER A 388 11.94 27.86 11.69
C SER A 388 10.76 28.66 11.11
N LEU A 389 10.00 28.04 10.19
CA LEU A 389 8.79 28.62 9.60
C LEU A 389 7.64 28.76 10.60
N LEU A 390 7.66 28.03 11.72
CA LEU A 390 6.57 27.97 12.69
C LEU A 390 6.79 28.90 13.89
N GLY A 391 5.68 29.53 14.30
CA GLY A 391 5.46 30.30 15.52
C GLY A 391 5.57 29.48 16.80
N ALA A 392 5.69 30.15 17.95
CA ALA A 392 5.51 29.50 19.25
C ALA A 392 4.10 28.90 19.45
N ASN A 393 3.12 29.38 18.67
CA ASN A 393 1.75 28.88 18.61
C ASN A 393 1.52 27.88 17.46
N CYS A 394 2.59 27.41 16.80
CA CYS A 394 2.52 26.45 15.70
C CYS A 394 1.78 26.93 14.46
N ARG A 395 1.70 28.25 14.28
CA ARG A 395 1.21 28.87 13.05
C ARG A 395 2.38 29.34 12.21
N LEU A 396 2.18 29.37 10.89
CA LEU A 396 3.15 29.93 9.97
C LEU A 396 3.52 31.38 10.33
N LYS A 397 4.82 31.68 10.40
CA LYS A 397 5.36 33.03 10.66
C LYS A 397 5.48 33.88 9.39
N ASP A 398 5.87 33.26 8.28
CA ASP A 398 6.19 33.94 7.01
C ASP A 398 5.53 33.22 5.82
N GLU A 399 4.59 33.89 5.18
CA GLU A 399 3.87 33.37 4.01
C GLU A 399 4.70 33.35 2.72
N LYS A 400 5.80 34.10 2.62
CA LYS A 400 6.50 34.31 1.34
C LYS A 400 7.48 33.20 0.95
N LYS A 401 7.93 32.35 1.89
CA LYS A 401 9.02 31.38 1.64
C LYS A 401 8.72 29.94 2.03
N TRP A 402 7.57 29.68 2.63
CA TRP A 402 7.27 28.36 3.16
C TRP A 402 7.18 27.31 2.06
N ARG A 403 6.60 27.65 0.90
CA ARG A 403 6.43 26.73 -0.23
C ARG A 403 7.77 26.26 -0.79
N GLU A 404 8.71 27.18 -1.03
CA GLU A 404 10.05 26.83 -1.52
C GLU A 404 10.81 25.94 -0.53
N THR A 405 10.69 26.24 0.77
CA THR A 405 11.35 25.46 1.83
C THR A 405 10.75 24.06 1.95
N VAL A 406 9.40 23.97 1.93
CA VAL A 406 8.67 22.70 1.96
C VAL A 406 9.00 21.85 0.75
N GLU A 407 8.96 22.42 -0.47
CA GLU A 407 9.24 21.67 -1.70
C GLU A 407 10.67 21.14 -1.71
N ARG A 408 11.66 22.00 -1.41
CA ARG A 408 13.07 21.57 -1.31
C ARG A 408 13.24 20.43 -0.31
N CYS A 409 12.71 20.58 0.89
CA CYS A 409 12.87 19.56 1.92
C CYS A 409 12.10 18.27 1.62
N TYR A 410 10.96 18.40 0.96
CA TYR A 410 10.21 17.25 0.45
C TYR A 410 11.01 16.50 -0.62
N GLU A 411 11.60 17.18 -1.60
CA GLU A 411 12.44 16.54 -2.62
C GLU A 411 13.68 15.85 -2.03
N GLU A 412 14.39 16.50 -1.09
CA GLU A 412 15.55 15.86 -0.43
C GLU A 412 15.14 14.61 0.35
N THR A 413 14.04 14.71 1.09
CA THR A 413 13.51 13.58 1.86
C THR A 413 13.01 12.47 0.93
N ARG A 414 12.45 12.82 -0.24
CA ARG A 414 12.05 11.86 -1.27
C ARG A 414 13.23 11.06 -1.82
N ARG A 415 14.38 11.71 -2.04
CA ARG A 415 15.62 11.01 -2.44
C ARG A 415 16.09 10.06 -1.35
N ALA A 416 16.06 10.49 -0.08
CA ALA A 416 16.38 9.62 1.06
C ALA A 416 15.44 8.40 1.16
N GLN A 417 14.14 8.61 0.98
CA GLN A 417 13.16 7.54 0.98
C GLN A 417 13.40 6.55 -0.18
N SER A 418 13.74 7.04 -1.38
CA SER A 418 14.06 6.17 -2.52
C SER A 418 15.23 5.23 -2.22
N ASP A 419 16.27 5.71 -1.53
CA ASP A 419 17.39 4.86 -1.09
C ASP A 419 16.93 3.79 -0.07
N LEU A 420 16.07 4.15 0.88
CA LEU A 420 15.49 3.22 1.84
C LEU A 420 14.64 2.15 1.15
N ILE A 421 13.78 2.55 0.20
CA ILE A 421 12.97 1.62 -0.59
C ILE A 421 13.86 0.66 -1.37
N SER A 422 14.87 1.19 -2.08
CA SER A 422 15.79 0.35 -2.86
C SER A 422 16.54 -0.63 -1.96
N SER A 423 16.99 -0.20 -0.78
CA SER A 423 17.72 -1.03 0.19
C SER A 423 16.84 -2.11 0.85
N ALA A 424 15.55 -1.83 1.02
CA ALA A 424 14.57 -2.81 1.51
C ALA A 424 14.23 -3.86 0.44
N SER A 425 14.27 -3.47 -0.84
CA SER A 425 14.03 -4.38 -1.98
C SER A 425 15.27 -5.19 -2.43
N GLN A 426 16.44 -4.98 -1.79
CA GLN A 426 17.67 -5.70 -2.16
C GLN A 426 17.71 -7.11 -1.56
N PHE A 427 17.78 -8.10 -2.45
CA PHE A 427 18.14 -9.49 -2.14
C PHE A 427 19.65 -9.60 -1.89
N ASP A 428 20.09 -10.69 -1.24
CA ASP A 428 21.53 -11.00 -1.19
C ASP A 428 22.01 -11.41 -2.58
N ASN A 429 22.44 -10.42 -3.36
CA ASN A 429 22.92 -10.58 -4.73
C ASN A 429 24.07 -11.57 -4.86
N ARG A 430 24.89 -11.75 -3.81
CA ARG A 430 25.97 -12.76 -3.84
C ARG A 430 25.38 -14.16 -3.77
N SER A 431 24.48 -14.40 -2.83
CA SER A 431 23.78 -15.69 -2.72
C SER A 431 22.95 -16.00 -3.98
N MET A 432 22.27 -15.00 -4.55
CA MET A 432 21.51 -15.15 -5.80
C MET A 432 22.38 -15.48 -7.01
N LEU A 433 23.53 -14.81 -7.15
CA LEU A 433 24.46 -15.07 -8.23
C LEU A 433 25.05 -16.48 -8.13
N ILE A 434 25.45 -16.90 -6.92
CA ILE A 434 25.99 -18.23 -6.67
C ILE A 434 24.93 -19.30 -6.98
N ALA A 435 23.68 -19.11 -6.53
CA ALA A 435 22.58 -20.03 -6.83
C ALA A 435 22.29 -20.14 -8.34
N THR A 436 22.35 -19.01 -9.06
CA THR A 436 22.16 -18.98 -10.52
C THR A 436 23.26 -19.74 -11.24
N VAL A 437 24.52 -19.59 -10.82
CA VAL A 437 25.65 -20.36 -11.37
C VAL A 437 25.45 -21.86 -11.14
N PHE A 438 25.08 -22.29 -9.92
CA PHE A 438 24.79 -23.71 -9.64
C PHE A 438 23.64 -24.26 -10.48
N THR A 439 22.60 -23.46 -10.73
CA THR A 439 21.45 -23.85 -11.54
C THR A 439 21.82 -23.98 -13.01
N ILE A 440 22.54 -23.00 -13.57
CA ILE A 440 23.05 -23.06 -14.94
C ILE A 440 23.97 -24.27 -15.12
N MET A 441 24.88 -24.53 -14.18
CA MET A 441 25.75 -25.71 -14.23
C MET A 441 24.96 -27.02 -14.22
N THR A 442 23.88 -27.08 -13.43
CA THR A 442 22.97 -28.24 -13.37
C THR A 442 22.22 -28.42 -14.69
N VAL A 443 21.72 -27.33 -15.29
CA VAL A 443 21.01 -27.37 -16.60
C VAL A 443 21.95 -27.74 -17.74
N ILE A 444 23.14 -27.13 -17.82
CA ILE A 444 24.16 -27.46 -18.85
C ILE A 444 24.55 -28.93 -18.78
N TYR A 445 24.61 -29.51 -17.58
CA TYR A 445 24.97 -30.91 -17.42
C TYR A 445 23.81 -31.87 -17.75
N LEU A 446 22.56 -31.42 -17.63
CA LEU A 446 21.37 -32.21 -18.00
C LEU A 446 21.06 -32.19 -19.50
N LEU A 447 21.54 -31.16 -20.22
CA LEU A 447 21.52 -31.05 -21.68
C LEU A 447 22.71 -31.81 -22.31
#